data_AF-A0A453IV57-F1
#
_entry.id   AF-A0A453IV57-F1
#
_cell.length_a   1.000
_cell.length_b   1.000
_cell.length_c   1.000
_cell.angle_alpha   90.00
_cell.angle_beta   90.00
_cell.angle_gamma   90.00
#
_symmetry.space_group_name_H-M   'P 1'
#
loop_
_entity.id
_entity.type
_entity.pdbx_description
1 polymer ?
#
loop_
_entity_poly.entity_id
_entity_poly.type
_entity_poly.pdbx_seq_one_letter_code
_entity_poly.pdbx_strand_id
1 'polypeptide(L)' 'ASRRVGEELVKACKELDISEVSCYDRNGFARGEKMMAFEDPVAQHGFLPR' A
#
# COMPACT_ATOMS: atom_id res chain seq x y z
N ALA A 1 -10.63 7.22 -4.60
CA ALA A 1 -10.27 6.05 -5.44
C ALA A 1 -8.99 5.38 -4.94
N SER A 2 -7.83 6.04 -5.02
CA SER A 2 -6.53 5.43 -4.67
C SER A 2 -6.43 4.87 -3.24
N ARG A 3 -6.96 5.58 -2.24
CA ARG A 3 -7.02 5.09 -0.86
C ARG A 3 -7.75 3.76 -0.72
N ARG A 4 -8.93 3.65 -1.34
CA ARG A 4 -9.73 2.42 -1.33
C ARG A 4 -8.99 1.24 -1.96
N VAL A 5 -8.17 1.49 -3.00
CA VAL A 5 -7.32 0.44 -3.58
C VAL A 5 -6.27 -0.05 -2.58
N GLY A 6 -5.64 0.86 -1.81
CA GLY A 6 -4.71 0.48 -0.75
C GLY A 6 -5.39 -0.30 0.40
N GLU A 7 -6.61 0.08 0.76
CA GLU A 7 -7.43 -0.63 1.77
C GLU A 7 -7.79 -2.05 1.32
N GLU A 8 -8.24 -2.24 0.08
CA GLU A 8 -8.54 -3.57 -0.47
C GLU A 8 -7.29 -4.43 -0.64
N LEU A 9 -6.14 -3.83 -1.00
CA LEU A 9 -4.86 -4.54 -1.03
C LEU A 9 -4.51 -5.11 0.35
N VAL A 10 -4.57 -4.27 1.40
CA VAL A 10 -4.32 -4.72 2.78
C VAL A 10 -5.30 -5.81 3.20
N LYS A 11 -6.58 -5.70 2.82
CA LYS A 11 -7.58 -6.73 3.10
C LYS A 11 -7.23 -8.06 2.43
N ALA A 12 -6.89 -8.04 1.14
CA ALA A 12 -6.49 -9.24 0.40
C ALA A 12 -5.23 -9.88 1.01
N CYS A 13 -4.24 -9.08 1.42
CA CYS A 13 -3.05 -9.59 2.09
C CYS A 13 -3.40 -10.29 3.42
N LYS A 14 -4.32 -9.74 4.21
CA LYS A 14 -4.80 -10.38 5.45
C LYS A 14 -5.53 -11.69 5.19
N GLU A 15 -6.38 -11.74 4.17
CA GLU A 15 -7.12 -12.95 3.78
C GLU A 15 -6.18 -14.08 3.30
N LEU A 16 -5.05 -13.70 2.69
CA LEU A 16 -4.04 -14.62 2.16
C LEU A 16 -2.87 -14.89 3.12
N ASP A 17 -2.93 -14.38 4.36
CA ASP A 17 -1.87 -14.49 5.38
C ASP A 17 -0.49 -13.95 4.92
N ILE A 18 -0.51 -12.88 4.12
CA ILE A 18 0.69 -12.15 3.67
C ILE A 18 1.00 -11.06 4.69
N SER A 19 2.12 -11.21 5.41
CA SER A 19 2.53 -10.31 6.49
C SER A 19 3.72 -9.41 6.15
N GLU A 20 4.40 -9.63 5.02
CA GLU A 20 5.58 -8.87 4.62
C GLU A 20 5.64 -8.67 3.10
N VAL A 21 6.21 -7.54 2.68
CA VAL A 21 6.58 -7.26 1.30
C VAL A 21 8.07 -6.97 1.26
N SER A 22 8.81 -7.68 0.39
CA SER A 22 10.27 -7.55 0.32
C SER A 22 10.75 -6.21 -0.25
N CYS A 23 10.02 -5.65 -1.20
CA CYS A 23 10.35 -4.37 -1.84
C CYS A 23 9.09 -3.70 -2.38
N TYR A 24 9.06 -2.36 -2.30
CA TYR A 24 8.02 -1.55 -2.89
C TYR A 24 8.58 -0.67 -4.00
N ASP A 25 8.05 -0.87 -5.21
CA ASP A 25 8.36 -0.05 -6.37
C ASP A 25 7.14 0.80 -6.77
N ARG A 26 7.39 2.09 -6.97
CA ARG A 26 6.40 3.03 -7.52
C ARG A 26 6.33 2.97 -9.04
N ASN A 27 7.07 2.09 -9.70
CA ASN A 27 7.11 1.91 -11.14
C ASN A 27 7.38 3.23 -11.88
N GLY A 28 8.31 4.03 -11.34
CA GLY A 28 8.66 5.36 -11.88
C GLY A 28 7.65 6.48 -11.66
N PHE A 29 6.52 6.24 -10.99
CA PHE A 29 5.54 7.29 -10.70
C PHE A 29 5.99 8.21 -9.55
N ALA A 30 5.76 9.51 -9.73
CA ALA A 30 6.00 10.51 -8.68
C ALA A 30 5.07 10.30 -7.48
N ARG A 31 5.56 10.65 -6.27
CA ARG A 31 4.79 10.58 -5.02
C ARG A 31 3.82 11.76 -4.88
N GLY A 32 2.85 11.85 -5.79
CA GLY A 32 1.78 12.84 -5.72
C GLY A 32 0.63 12.41 -4.81
N GLU A 33 -0.41 13.25 -4.69
CA GLU A 33 -1.55 13.02 -3.78
C GLU A 33 -2.22 11.65 -3.96
N LYS A 34 -2.37 11.18 -5.20
CA LYS A 34 -2.95 9.86 -5.49
C LYS A 34 -2.07 8.71 -4.99
N MET A 35 -0.75 8.84 -5.09
CA MET A 35 0.18 7.82 -4.62
C MET A 35 0.22 7.81 -3.10
N MET A 36 0.33 8.98 -2.47
CA MET A 36 0.26 9.10 -1.00
C MET A 36 -1.05 8.55 -0.44
N ALA A 37 -2.18 8.81 -1.10
CA ALA A 37 -3.48 8.28 -0.68
C ALA A 37 -3.54 6.75 -0.75
N PHE A 38 -2.89 6.12 -1.74
CA PHE A 38 -2.76 4.66 -1.81
C PHE A 38 -1.78 4.12 -0.75
N GLU A 39 -0.64 4.79 -0.55
CA GLU A 39 0.40 4.37 0.40
C GLU A 39 -0.05 4.48 1.85
N ASP A 40 -0.94 5.42 2.22
CA ASP A 40 -1.38 5.64 3.61
C ASP A 40 -1.89 4.36 4.32
N PRO A 41 -2.90 3.63 3.80
CA PRO A 41 -3.35 2.37 4.42
C PRO A 41 -2.28 1.27 4.38
N VAL A 42 -1.45 1.23 3.33
CA VAL A 42 -0.38 0.24 3.17
C VAL A 42 0.72 0.44 4.21
N ALA A 43 1.10 1.70 4.47
CA ALA A 43 2.03 2.09 5.52
C ALA A 43 1.45 1.88 6.93
N GLN A 44 0.16 2.14 7.12
CA GLN A 44 -0.54 1.86 8.39
C GLN A 44 -0.55 0.36 8.73
N HIS A 45 -0.61 -0.51 7.73
CA HIS A 45 -0.52 -1.94 7.95
C HIS A 45 0.91 -2.41 8.30
N GLY A 46 1.93 -1.67 7.88
CA GLY A 46 3.34 -1.97 8.14
C GLY A 46 4.13 -2.44 6.92
N PHE A 47 3.54 -2.45 5.72
CA PHE A 47 4.26 -2.83 4.49
C PHE A 47 5.18 -1.73 3.97
N LEU A 48 4.98 -0.48 4.40
CA LEU A 48 5.83 0.65 4.04
C LEU A 48 6.25 1.42 5.29
N PRO A 49 7.47 1.96 5.33
CA PRO A 49 7.84 2.92 6.36
C PRO A 49 6.98 4.18 6.24
N ARG A 50 6.58 4.73 7.40
CA ARG A 50 5.81 5.98 7.49
C ARG A 50 6.66 7.21 7.15
#